data_AF-I0KCF3-F1
#
_entry.id   AF-I0KCF3-F1
#
_cell.length_a   1.000
_cell.length_b   1.000
_cell.length_c   1.000
_cell.angle_alpha   90.00
_cell.angle_beta   90.00
_cell.angle_gamma   90.00
#
_symmetry.space_group_name_H-M   'P 1'
#
loop_
_entity.id
_entity.type
_entity.pdbx_description
1 polymer ?
#
loop_
_entity_poly.entity_id
_entity_poly.type
_entity_poly.pdbx_seq_one_letter_code
_entity_poly.pdbx_strand_id
1 'polypeptide(L)'
;MALQTTVKISNVTNLSDARYCAGMGVDLLGFSMDAESPDYVDPARFNEMRGWVAGVHIVGETQSDDPDVIEQLMNTYQPDVLQVDEAALLPYLGTFGKPLILRVELIVTTLDQLDTLANTELPGIDYLLLESPSPLHLDADLTTSLTRLSRRHPVLLGIGIAADAIHTLLDNVPVAGIALTGGTEERPGSKDFGALMDVLEAIEEE
;
A
#
# COMPACT_ATOMS: atom_id res chain seq x y z
N MET A 1 12.86 2.05 -15.79
CA MET A 1 11.60 1.54 -16.34
C MET A 1 10.52 2.34 -15.63
N ALA A 2 9.53 2.83 -16.36
CA ALA A 2 8.42 3.57 -15.77
C ALA A 2 7.18 2.68 -15.84
N LEU A 3 6.33 2.75 -14.82
CA LEU A 3 5.05 2.04 -14.78
C LEU A 3 3.95 3.04 -15.12
N GLN A 4 2.88 2.57 -15.76
CA GLN A 4 1.74 3.40 -16.21
C GLN A 4 0.98 4.08 -15.05
N THR A 5 1.16 3.60 -13.82
CA THR A 5 0.45 4.09 -12.64
C THR A 5 1.34 3.95 -11.40
N THR A 6 0.98 4.64 -10.32
CA THR A 6 1.70 4.48 -9.05
C THR A 6 1.50 3.07 -8.51
N VAL A 7 2.58 2.42 -8.10
CA VAL A 7 2.53 1.08 -7.51
C VAL A 7 3.11 1.08 -6.10
N LYS A 8 2.33 0.52 -5.18
CA LYS A 8 2.78 0.15 -3.83
C LYS A 8 2.88 -1.35 -3.70
N ILE A 9 3.95 -1.84 -3.08
CA ILE A 9 4.06 -3.22 -2.63
C ILE A 9 3.98 -3.26 -1.11
N SER A 10 2.94 -3.88 -0.57
CA SER A 10 2.66 -4.01 0.86
C SER A 10 3.36 -5.23 1.47
N ASN A 11 3.72 -5.16 2.75
CA ASN A 11 4.26 -6.28 3.54
C ASN A 11 5.51 -6.96 2.91
N VAL A 12 6.46 -6.18 2.41
CA VAL A 12 7.72 -6.72 1.88
C VAL A 12 8.56 -7.27 3.03
N THR A 13 8.83 -8.57 2.99
CA THR A 13 9.60 -9.23 4.05
C THR A 13 11.02 -9.58 3.64
N ASN A 14 11.36 -9.66 2.34
CA ASN A 14 12.67 -10.11 1.89
C ASN A 14 13.36 -9.17 0.87
N LEU A 15 14.69 -9.29 0.80
CA LEU A 15 15.53 -8.42 -0.04
C LEU A 15 15.39 -8.72 -1.54
N SER A 16 15.13 -9.96 -1.92
CA SER A 16 15.01 -10.35 -3.33
C SER A 16 13.82 -9.66 -3.98
N ASP A 17 12.66 -9.70 -3.31
CA ASP A 17 11.42 -9.07 -3.75
C ASP A 17 11.56 -7.55 -3.77
N ALA A 18 12.14 -6.98 -2.71
CA ALA A 18 12.40 -5.54 -2.64
C ALA A 18 13.25 -5.04 -3.81
N ARG A 19 14.31 -5.78 -4.16
CA ARG A 19 15.21 -5.44 -5.29
C ARG A 19 14.53 -5.61 -6.64
N TYR A 20 13.74 -6.66 -6.81
CA TYR A 20 12.98 -6.88 -8.04
C TYR A 20 11.97 -5.76 -8.25
N CYS A 21 11.15 -5.46 -7.24
CA CYS A 21 10.14 -4.40 -7.29
C CYS A 21 10.78 -3.03 -7.57
N ALA A 22 11.88 -2.70 -6.87
CA ALA A 22 12.63 -1.48 -7.15
C ALA A 22 13.21 -1.45 -8.57
N GLY A 23 13.68 -2.58 -9.09
CA GLY A 23 14.17 -2.70 -10.46
C GLY A 23 13.09 -2.48 -11.53
N MET A 24 11.86 -2.91 -11.25
CA MET A 24 10.68 -2.70 -12.11
C MET A 24 10.12 -1.27 -12.07
N GLY A 25 10.61 -0.41 -11.17
CA GLY A 25 10.15 0.97 -11.07
C GLY A 25 8.89 1.17 -10.20
N VAL A 26 8.66 0.28 -9.23
CA VAL A 26 7.65 0.48 -8.18
C VAL A 26 7.94 1.76 -7.39
N ASP A 27 6.92 2.53 -7.02
CA ASP A 27 7.08 3.79 -6.31
C ASP A 27 7.25 3.62 -4.79
N LEU A 28 6.50 2.68 -4.19
CA LEU A 28 6.36 2.55 -2.74
C LEU A 28 6.61 1.10 -2.30
N LEU A 29 7.54 0.90 -1.35
CA LEU A 29 7.76 -0.40 -0.70
C LEU A 29 7.40 -0.33 0.79
N GLY A 30 6.41 -1.13 1.18
CA GLY A 30 5.88 -1.25 2.52
C GLY A 30 6.58 -2.30 3.36
N PHE A 31 6.92 -1.93 4.58
CA PHE A 31 7.51 -2.81 5.57
C PHE A 31 6.75 -2.68 6.89
N SER A 32 6.23 -3.81 7.39
CA SER A 32 5.54 -3.86 8.68
C SER A 32 6.52 -3.63 9.83
N MET A 33 6.23 -2.61 10.64
CA MET A 33 7.01 -2.23 11.83
C MET A 33 6.44 -2.83 13.12
N ASP A 34 5.25 -3.45 13.06
CA ASP A 34 4.60 -4.02 14.23
C ASP A 34 5.16 -5.41 14.57
N ALA A 35 5.69 -5.58 15.77
CA ALA A 35 6.29 -6.85 16.21
C ALA A 35 5.30 -8.03 16.30
N GLU A 36 3.99 -7.75 16.37
CA GLU A 36 2.93 -8.76 16.41
C GLU A 36 2.46 -9.19 15.00
N SER A 37 2.87 -8.46 13.96
CA SER A 37 2.51 -8.77 12.58
C SER A 37 3.24 -10.03 12.09
N PRO A 38 2.59 -10.91 11.31
CA PRO A 38 3.26 -12.03 10.66
C PRO A 38 4.34 -11.57 9.65
N ASP A 39 4.18 -10.36 9.10
CA ASP A 39 5.08 -9.77 8.12
C ASP A 39 6.08 -8.79 8.76
N TYR A 40 6.24 -8.86 10.09
CA TYR A 40 7.15 -7.99 10.84
C TYR A 40 8.59 -8.02 10.30
N VAL A 41 9.14 -6.82 10.09
CA VAL A 41 10.54 -6.62 9.74
C VAL A 41 11.22 -5.88 10.87
N ASP A 42 12.23 -6.51 11.48
CA ASP A 42 13.01 -5.88 12.53
C ASP A 42 13.84 -4.69 12.00
N PRO A 43 14.24 -3.74 12.86
CA PRO A 43 14.94 -2.52 12.41
C PRO A 43 16.26 -2.79 11.69
N ALA A 44 16.99 -3.87 12.03
CA ALA A 44 18.26 -4.17 11.38
C ALA A 44 18.02 -4.67 9.95
N ARG A 45 17.07 -5.59 9.77
CA ARG A 45 16.67 -6.10 8.45
C ARG A 45 16.04 -5.03 7.58
N PHE A 46 15.22 -4.14 8.16
CA PHE A 46 14.66 -2.98 7.46
C PHE A 46 15.76 -2.07 6.91
N ASN A 47 16.73 -1.71 7.74
CA ASN A 47 17.84 -0.85 7.32
C ASN A 47 18.75 -1.51 6.29
N GLU A 48 18.94 -2.83 6.39
CA GLU A 48 19.63 -3.61 5.35
C GLU A 48 18.89 -3.48 4.02
N MET A 49 17.59 -3.80 3.96
CA MET A 49 16.81 -3.76 2.73
C MET A 49 16.77 -2.36 2.12
N ARG A 50 16.53 -1.34 2.94
CA ARG A 50 16.59 0.08 2.54
C ARG A 50 17.92 0.45 1.89
N GLY A 51 19.04 -0.07 2.39
CA GLY A 51 20.37 0.22 1.85
C GLY A 51 20.67 -0.38 0.48
N TRP A 52 19.89 -1.40 0.07
CA TRP A 52 20.08 -2.12 -1.20
C TRP A 52 19.12 -1.69 -2.31
N VAL A 53 18.04 -0.98 -1.98
CA VAL A 53 17.05 -0.48 -2.94
C VAL A 53 17.24 1.01 -3.17
N ALA A 54 16.95 1.46 -4.39
CA ALA A 54 17.05 2.87 -4.77
C ALA A 54 15.92 3.20 -5.75
N GLY A 55 15.51 4.47 -5.79
CA GLY A 55 14.44 4.94 -6.67
C GLY A 55 13.03 4.60 -6.19
N VAL A 56 12.88 4.16 -4.93
CA VAL A 56 11.60 3.81 -4.29
C VAL A 56 11.47 4.54 -2.96
N HIS A 57 10.25 4.88 -2.58
CA HIS A 57 9.92 5.41 -1.27
C HIS A 57 9.66 4.29 -0.28
N ILE A 58 10.33 4.34 0.87
CA ILE A 58 10.17 3.35 1.93
C ILE A 58 8.99 3.72 2.82
N VAL A 59 7.95 2.89 2.81
CA VAL A 59 6.76 3.02 3.63
C VAL A 59 6.92 2.21 4.91
N GLY A 60 6.82 2.86 6.06
CA GLY A 60 6.68 2.19 7.35
C GLY A 60 5.21 1.92 7.62
N GLU A 61 4.85 0.65 7.80
CA GLU A 61 3.47 0.22 8.00
C GLU A 61 3.24 -0.13 9.47
N THR A 62 2.21 0.44 10.08
CA THR A 62 1.79 0.11 11.45
C THR A 62 0.27 0.14 11.59
N GLN A 63 -0.24 -0.81 12.36
CA GLN A 63 -1.63 -0.91 12.81
C GLN A 63 -1.80 -0.38 14.24
N SER A 64 -0.71 0.12 14.86
CA SER A 64 -0.78 0.72 16.18
C SER A 64 -1.64 1.99 16.15
N ASP A 65 -2.51 2.13 17.14
CA ASP A 65 -3.33 3.32 17.38
C ASP A 65 -2.74 4.22 18.48
N ASP A 66 -1.59 3.84 19.05
CA ASP A 66 -0.92 4.57 20.13
C ASP A 66 0.12 5.56 19.55
N PRO A 67 -0.09 6.88 19.70
CA PRO A 67 0.84 7.90 19.21
C PRO A 67 2.28 7.75 19.73
N ASP A 68 2.46 7.30 20.98
CA ASP A 68 3.78 7.14 21.58
C ASP A 68 4.53 5.98 20.92
N VAL A 69 3.82 4.90 20.59
CA VAL A 69 4.38 3.76 19.86
C VAL A 69 4.75 4.17 18.44
N ILE A 70 3.85 4.86 17.73
CA ILE A 70 4.12 5.33 16.36
C ILE A 70 5.34 6.26 16.32
N GLU A 71 5.48 7.17 17.29
CA GLU A 71 6.65 8.05 17.37
C GLU A 71 7.94 7.26 17.60
N GLN A 72 7.91 6.23 18.46
CA GLN A 72 9.06 5.34 18.66
C GLN A 72 9.44 4.58 17.38
N LEU A 73 8.45 4.05 16.65
CA LEU A 73 8.66 3.38 15.37
C LEU A 73 9.26 4.35 14.34
N MET A 74 8.71 5.56 14.23
CA MET A 74 9.20 6.60 13.32
C MET A 74 10.64 7.02 13.62
N ASN A 75 11.02 7.10 14.90
CA ASN A 75 12.38 7.40 15.32
C ASN A 75 13.35 6.25 15.03
N THR A 76 12.89 5.01 15.16
CA THR A 76 13.71 3.81 14.99
C THR A 76 13.92 3.43 13.52
N TYR A 77 12.86 3.41 12.73
CA TYR A 77 12.86 2.99 11.33
C TYR A 77 13.13 4.15 10.37
N GLN A 78 12.71 5.37 10.73
CA GLN A 78 12.86 6.57 9.90
C GLN A 78 12.36 6.37 8.45
N PRO A 79 11.14 5.83 8.23
CA PRO A 79 10.63 5.59 6.87
C PRO A 79 10.45 6.90 6.10
N ASP A 80 10.37 6.84 4.77
CA ASP A 80 10.12 8.03 3.94
C ASP A 80 8.64 8.42 4.00
N VAL A 81 7.74 7.42 4.10
CA VAL A 81 6.29 7.55 4.16
C VAL A 81 5.75 6.74 5.34
N LEU A 82 4.72 7.23 6.03
CA LEU A 82 4.07 6.50 7.13
C LEU A 82 2.67 6.03 6.69
N GLN A 83 2.39 4.75 6.89
CA GLN A 83 1.05 4.18 6.73
C GLN A 83 0.44 3.87 8.10
N VAL A 84 -0.80 4.29 8.29
CA VAL A 84 -1.63 4.04 9.48
C VAL A 84 -3.05 3.65 9.10
N ASP A 85 -3.77 3.05 10.05
CA ASP A 85 -5.18 2.68 9.86
C ASP A 85 -6.16 3.68 10.50
N GLU A 86 -5.70 4.43 11.50
CA GLU A 86 -6.56 5.30 12.30
C GLU A 86 -6.57 6.74 11.79
N ALA A 87 -7.69 7.14 11.19
CA ALA A 87 -7.88 8.48 10.62
C ALA A 87 -7.82 9.59 11.68
N ALA A 88 -8.19 9.31 12.93
CA ALA A 88 -8.13 10.29 14.02
C ALA A 88 -6.71 10.78 14.32
N LEU A 89 -5.68 10.01 13.94
CA LEU A 89 -4.28 10.35 14.18
C LEU A 89 -3.71 11.30 13.11
N LEU A 90 -4.35 11.43 11.95
CA LEU A 90 -3.82 12.19 10.82
C LEU A 90 -3.40 13.65 11.16
N PRO A 91 -4.17 14.43 11.94
CA PRO A 91 -3.75 15.79 12.30
C PRO A 91 -2.47 15.82 13.15
N TYR A 92 -2.28 14.83 14.02
CA TYR A 92 -1.07 14.68 14.82
C TYR A 92 0.10 14.22 13.95
N LEU A 93 -0.11 13.18 13.14
CA LEU A 93 0.93 12.61 12.30
C LEU A 93 1.41 13.58 11.22
N GLY A 94 0.54 14.48 10.75
CA GLY A 94 0.90 15.55 9.82
C GLY A 94 1.98 16.50 10.37
N THR A 95 2.17 16.56 11.68
CA THR A 95 3.22 17.39 12.30
C THR A 95 4.63 16.86 12.07
N PHE A 96 4.80 15.57 11.75
CA PHE A 96 6.10 14.98 11.43
C PHE A 96 6.63 15.37 10.04
N GLY A 97 5.78 15.97 9.18
CA GLY A 97 6.17 16.46 7.86
C GLY A 97 6.57 15.36 6.88
N LYS A 98 6.12 14.13 7.11
CA LYS A 98 6.27 13.00 6.16
C LYS A 98 4.95 12.74 5.44
N PRO A 99 5.00 12.22 4.20
CA PRO A 99 3.80 11.77 3.52
C PRO A 99 3.05 10.69 4.30
N LEU A 100 1.72 10.73 4.23
CA LEU A 100 0.84 9.82 4.98
C LEU A 100 -0.03 8.99 4.05
N ILE A 101 -0.11 7.69 4.37
CA ILE A 101 -1.06 6.76 3.78
C ILE A 101 -2.07 6.36 4.86
N LEU A 102 -3.35 6.61 4.62
CA LEU A 102 -4.41 6.03 5.43
C LEU A 102 -4.84 4.71 4.79
N ARG A 103 -4.74 3.59 5.50
CA ARG A 103 -5.23 2.30 5.04
C ARG A 103 -6.62 2.03 5.57
N VAL A 104 -7.49 1.50 4.70
CA VAL A 104 -8.84 1.06 5.04
C VAL A 104 -9.00 -0.37 4.56
N GLU A 105 -9.32 -1.25 5.51
CA GLU A 105 -9.52 -2.66 5.24
C GLU A 105 -10.95 -2.94 4.76
N LEU A 106 -11.09 -3.31 3.50
CA LEU A 106 -12.39 -3.42 2.83
C LEU A 106 -13.24 -4.59 3.34
N ILE A 107 -12.63 -5.66 3.88
CA ILE A 107 -13.40 -6.84 4.33
C ILE A 107 -14.28 -6.53 5.55
N VAL A 108 -13.88 -5.54 6.36
CA VAL A 108 -14.62 -5.08 7.54
C VAL A 108 -15.35 -3.75 7.31
N THR A 109 -15.24 -3.19 6.10
CA THR A 109 -15.81 -1.89 5.75
C THR A 109 -17.06 -2.05 4.89
N THR A 110 -18.16 -1.41 5.29
CA THR A 110 -19.42 -1.41 4.52
C THR A 110 -19.41 -0.35 3.43
N LEU A 111 -20.29 -0.49 2.43
CA LEU A 111 -20.46 0.53 1.38
C LEU A 111 -20.85 1.90 1.95
N ASP A 112 -21.71 1.93 2.96
CA ASP A 112 -22.10 3.18 3.65
C ASP A 112 -20.90 3.86 4.34
N GLN A 113 -19.98 3.05 4.91
CA GLN A 113 -18.74 3.57 5.49
C GLN A 113 -17.80 4.12 4.42
N LEU A 114 -17.66 3.45 3.27
CA LEU A 114 -16.88 3.97 2.14
C LEU A 114 -17.46 5.28 1.60
N ASP A 115 -18.78 5.38 1.50
CA ASP A 115 -19.44 6.62 1.07
C ASP A 115 -19.29 7.74 2.11
N THR A 116 -19.31 7.40 3.40
CA THR A 116 -19.03 8.35 4.48
C THR A 116 -17.59 8.85 4.38
N LEU A 117 -16.64 7.94 4.21
CA LEU A 117 -15.22 8.25 4.04
C LEU A 117 -14.98 9.14 2.84
N ALA A 118 -15.63 8.86 1.70
CA ALA A 118 -15.54 9.71 0.52
C ALA A 118 -15.96 11.15 0.81
N ASN A 119 -16.87 11.39 1.74
CA ASN A 119 -17.32 12.73 2.10
C ASN A 119 -16.56 13.35 3.28
N THR A 120 -15.63 12.61 3.88
CA THR A 120 -14.85 13.04 5.03
C THR A 120 -13.61 13.79 4.57
N GLU A 121 -13.28 14.89 5.24
CA GLU A 121 -12.01 15.56 5.03
C GLU A 121 -10.90 14.76 5.73
N LEU A 122 -9.89 14.37 4.95
CA LEU A 122 -8.71 13.65 5.43
C LEU A 122 -7.50 14.58 5.24
N PRO A 123 -7.29 15.56 6.14
CA PRO A 123 -6.23 16.54 5.96
C PRO A 123 -4.85 15.88 6.07
N GLY A 124 -3.98 16.17 5.10
CA GLY A 124 -2.59 15.75 5.13
C GLY A 124 -2.32 14.31 4.69
N ILE A 125 -3.31 13.59 4.14
CA ILE A 125 -3.04 12.32 3.46
C ILE A 125 -2.55 12.56 2.04
N ASP A 126 -1.57 11.76 1.62
CA ASP A 126 -1.09 11.70 0.24
C ASP A 126 -1.80 10.59 -0.52
N TYR A 127 -2.08 9.47 0.15
CA TYR A 127 -2.83 8.36 -0.43
C TYR A 127 -3.85 7.77 0.55
N LEU A 128 -4.95 7.28 0.00
CA LEU A 128 -5.91 6.41 0.67
C LEU A 128 -5.76 5.00 0.11
N LEU A 129 -5.26 4.08 0.93
CA LEU A 129 -5.02 2.70 0.55
C LEU A 129 -6.24 1.82 0.89
N LEU A 130 -6.78 1.14 -0.11
CA LEU A 130 -7.94 0.27 0.04
C LEU A 130 -7.54 -1.18 -0.21
N GLU A 131 -7.42 -1.96 0.84
CA GLU A 131 -6.87 -3.31 0.78
C GLU A 131 -7.79 -4.33 1.45
N SER A 132 -7.59 -5.59 1.10
CA SER A 132 -8.23 -6.71 1.77
C SER A 132 -7.23 -7.86 1.92
N PRO A 133 -7.11 -8.48 3.11
CA PRO A 133 -6.22 -9.63 3.31
C PRO A 133 -6.71 -10.90 2.61
N SER A 134 -7.93 -10.89 2.07
CA SER A 134 -8.51 -11.99 1.31
C SER A 134 -9.06 -11.50 -0.03
N PRO A 135 -9.11 -12.37 -1.06
CA PRO A 135 -9.65 -12.00 -2.37
C PRO A 135 -11.05 -11.43 -2.25
N LEU A 136 -11.22 -10.19 -2.71
CA LEU A 136 -12.49 -9.49 -2.74
C LEU A 136 -12.89 -9.23 -4.19
N HIS A 137 -14.12 -9.58 -4.55
CA HIS A 137 -14.64 -9.34 -5.89
C HIS A 137 -15.14 -7.91 -6.01
N LEU A 138 -14.74 -7.24 -7.10
CA LEU A 138 -15.24 -5.93 -7.47
C LEU A 138 -16.60 -6.05 -8.15
N ASP A 139 -17.67 -5.97 -7.37
CA ASP A 139 -19.03 -5.85 -7.90
C ASP A 139 -19.36 -4.40 -8.33
N ALA A 140 -20.54 -4.20 -8.93
CA ALA A 140 -20.96 -2.91 -9.46
C ALA A 140 -21.14 -1.84 -8.36
N ASP A 141 -21.59 -2.22 -7.17
CA ASP A 141 -21.89 -1.30 -6.07
C ASP A 141 -20.59 -0.84 -5.39
N LEU A 142 -19.66 -1.77 -5.16
CA LEU A 142 -18.31 -1.48 -4.69
C LEU A 142 -17.57 -0.62 -5.70
N THR A 143 -17.60 -0.97 -6.99
CA THR A 143 -16.96 -0.17 -8.07
C THR A 143 -17.49 1.27 -8.11
N THR A 144 -18.81 1.45 -7.93
CA THR A 144 -19.42 2.78 -7.86
C THR A 144 -18.91 3.58 -6.65
N SER A 145 -18.82 2.93 -5.49
CA SER A 145 -18.34 3.55 -4.24
C SER A 145 -16.86 3.93 -4.34
N LEU A 146 -16.03 3.03 -4.87
CA LEU A 146 -14.60 3.26 -5.14
C LEU A 146 -14.39 4.42 -6.13
N THR A 147 -15.21 4.50 -7.17
CA THR A 147 -15.14 5.61 -8.14
C THR A 147 -15.47 6.95 -7.48
N ARG A 148 -16.46 7.00 -6.59
CA ARG A 148 -16.77 8.22 -5.83
C ARG A 148 -15.61 8.63 -4.93
N LEU A 149 -15.01 7.66 -4.24
CA LEU A 149 -13.90 7.86 -3.32
C LEU A 149 -12.64 8.35 -4.05
N SER A 150 -12.29 7.72 -5.17
CA SER A 150 -11.09 8.05 -5.97
C SER A 150 -11.15 9.42 -6.64
N ARG A 151 -12.36 9.97 -6.83
CA ARG A 151 -12.53 11.36 -7.31
C ARG A 151 -12.24 12.41 -6.24
N ARG A 152 -12.19 12.02 -4.98
CA ARG A 152 -12.04 12.92 -3.83
C ARG A 152 -10.70 12.76 -3.13
N HIS A 153 -10.13 11.57 -3.17
CA HIS A 153 -8.85 11.23 -2.57
C HIS A 153 -7.97 10.47 -3.56
N PRO A 154 -6.64 10.62 -3.53
CA PRO A 154 -5.73 9.79 -4.30
C PRO A 154 -5.77 8.35 -3.77
N VAL A 155 -6.51 7.47 -4.44
CA VAL A 155 -6.71 6.09 -3.99
C VAL A 155 -5.62 5.17 -4.55
N LEU A 156 -5.01 4.39 -3.67
CA LEU A 156 -4.28 3.17 -4.04
C LEU A 156 -5.20 1.98 -3.81
N LEU A 157 -5.54 1.26 -4.88
CA LEU A 157 -6.45 0.12 -4.80
C LEU A 157 -5.66 -1.17 -4.69
N GLY A 158 -5.93 -2.00 -3.69
CA GLY A 158 -5.26 -3.29 -3.47
C GLY A 158 -6.16 -4.51 -3.57
N ILE A 159 -7.23 -4.43 -4.36
CA ILE A 159 -8.16 -5.54 -4.61
C ILE A 159 -8.51 -5.66 -6.09
N GLY A 160 -8.90 -6.87 -6.50
CA GLY A 160 -9.35 -7.12 -7.87
C GLY A 160 -8.26 -6.93 -8.94
N ILE A 161 -6.98 -7.00 -8.53
CA ILE A 161 -5.85 -6.82 -9.44
C ILE A 161 -5.41 -8.18 -9.98
N ALA A 162 -5.39 -8.28 -11.31
CA ALA A 162 -4.85 -9.41 -12.05
C ALA A 162 -4.24 -8.87 -13.36
N ALA A 163 -3.19 -9.53 -13.85
CA ALA A 163 -2.44 -9.07 -15.02
C ALA A 163 -3.32 -8.97 -16.29
N ASP A 164 -4.33 -9.82 -16.43
CA ASP A 164 -5.25 -9.82 -17.56
C ASP A 164 -6.38 -8.78 -17.44
N ALA A 165 -6.61 -8.24 -16.24
CA ALA A 165 -7.68 -7.29 -15.94
C ALA A 165 -7.19 -5.87 -15.61
N ILE A 166 -5.89 -5.68 -15.37
CA ILE A 166 -5.34 -4.44 -14.81
C ILE A 166 -5.61 -3.20 -15.69
N HIS A 167 -5.44 -3.29 -17.01
CA HIS A 167 -5.75 -2.15 -17.90
C HIS A 167 -7.23 -1.79 -17.86
N THR A 168 -8.11 -2.80 -17.83
CA THR A 168 -9.56 -2.57 -17.72
C THR A 168 -9.91 -1.93 -16.38
N LEU A 169 -9.22 -2.31 -15.30
CA LEU A 169 -9.40 -1.71 -13.98
C LEU A 169 -9.01 -0.23 -13.99
N LEU A 170 -7.81 0.08 -14.51
CA LEU A 170 -7.26 1.43 -14.57
C LEU A 170 -8.09 2.35 -15.50
N ASP A 171 -8.67 1.83 -16.58
CA ASP A 171 -9.52 2.59 -17.49
C ASP A 171 -10.90 2.93 -16.87
N ASN A 172 -11.42 2.07 -16.00
CA ASN A 172 -12.79 2.21 -15.46
C ASN A 172 -12.84 2.87 -14.08
N VAL A 173 -11.78 2.74 -13.27
CA VAL A 173 -11.72 3.31 -11.92
C VAL A 173 -10.59 4.33 -11.89
N PRO A 174 -10.87 5.62 -11.62
CA PRO A 174 -9.87 6.68 -11.66
C PRO A 174 -9.01 6.69 -10.38
N VAL A 175 -8.32 5.59 -10.11
CA VAL A 175 -7.40 5.43 -8.97
C VAL A 175 -6.10 6.19 -9.23
N ALA A 176 -5.42 6.61 -8.18
CA ALA A 176 -4.08 7.19 -8.29
C ALA A 176 -3.02 6.12 -8.53
N GLY A 177 -3.30 4.88 -8.12
CA GLY A 177 -2.40 3.75 -8.26
C GLY A 177 -3.00 2.45 -7.76
N ILE A 178 -2.15 1.43 -7.75
CA ILE A 178 -2.48 0.11 -7.22
C ILE A 178 -1.56 -0.26 -6.06
N ALA A 179 -2.04 -1.17 -5.22
CA ALA A 179 -1.26 -1.83 -4.19
C ALA A 179 -1.28 -3.34 -4.42
N LEU A 180 -0.11 -3.96 -4.35
CA LEU A 180 0.05 -5.41 -4.42
C LEU A 180 0.68 -5.88 -3.12
N THR A 181 0.33 -7.07 -2.66
CA THR A 181 0.96 -7.63 -1.46
C THR A 181 1.98 -8.67 -1.89
N GLY A 182 3.22 -8.55 -1.42
CA GLY A 182 4.17 -9.64 -1.52
C GLY A 182 3.68 -10.79 -0.64
N GLY A 183 3.24 -11.89 -1.24
CA GLY A 183 2.81 -13.05 -0.46
C GLY A 183 3.94 -13.56 0.44
N THR A 184 3.60 -14.24 1.54
CA THR A 184 4.59 -14.86 2.41
C THR A 184 5.37 -15.92 1.62
N GLU A 185 6.67 -15.67 1.42
CA GLU A 185 7.54 -16.58 0.69
C GLU A 185 7.83 -17.81 1.55
N GLU A 186 6.92 -18.79 1.60
CA GLU A 186 7.20 -20.07 2.26
C GLU A 186 8.37 -20.81 1.57
N ARG A 187 8.57 -20.56 0.26
CA ARG A 187 9.69 -21.05 -0.55
C ARG A 187 9.98 -20.10 -1.73
N PRO A 188 11.24 -20.05 -2.19
CA PRO A 188 11.61 -19.37 -3.43
C PRO A 188 10.68 -19.77 -4.59
N GLY A 189 10.00 -18.79 -5.18
CA GLY A 189 9.04 -18.99 -6.28
C GLY A 189 7.59 -19.29 -5.85
N SER A 190 7.13 -18.70 -4.74
CA SER A 190 5.71 -18.74 -4.35
C SER A 190 4.80 -18.21 -5.49
N LYS A 191 3.62 -18.81 -5.65
CA LYS A 191 2.65 -18.45 -6.70
C LYS A 191 2.25 -16.97 -6.66
N ASP A 192 2.25 -16.37 -5.47
CA ASP A 192 1.78 -15.01 -5.25
C ASP A 192 2.78 -13.98 -5.79
N PHE A 193 4.08 -14.27 -5.70
CA PHE A 193 5.10 -13.40 -6.30
C PHE A 193 5.07 -13.46 -7.82
N GLY A 194 4.81 -14.65 -8.39
CA GLY A 194 4.56 -14.81 -9.83
C GLY A 194 3.45 -13.89 -10.35
N ALA A 195 2.29 -13.90 -9.68
CA ALA A 195 1.17 -13.04 -10.05
C ALA A 195 1.50 -11.54 -9.92
N LEU A 196 2.27 -11.15 -8.91
CA LEU A 196 2.76 -9.78 -8.76
C LEU A 196 3.64 -9.37 -9.94
N MET A 197 4.60 -10.22 -10.33
CA MET A 197 5.48 -9.96 -11.49
C MET A 197 4.66 -9.79 -12.77
N ASP A 198 3.72 -10.70 -13.03
CA ASP A 198 2.85 -10.64 -14.21
C ASP A 198 2.08 -9.31 -14.29
N VAL A 199 1.62 -8.78 -13.14
CA VAL A 199 0.94 -7.48 -13.07
C VAL A 199 1.90 -6.33 -13.37
N LEU A 200 3.10 -6.34 -12.78
CA LEU A 200 4.10 -5.29 -13.02
C LEU A 200 4.53 -5.23 -14.48
N GLU A 201 4.78 -6.39 -15.11
CA GLU A 201 5.12 -6.49 -16.52
C GLU A 201 3.97 -6.00 -17.41
N ALA A 202 2.71 -6.27 -17.05
CA ALA A 202 1.56 -5.80 -17.82
C ALA A 202 1.44 -4.26 -17.86
N ILE A 203 1.86 -3.56 -16.81
CA ILE A 203 1.76 -2.09 -16.71
C ILE A 203 3.09 -1.37 -16.96
N GLU A 204 4.11 -2.06 -17.46
CA GLU A 204 5.37 -1.44 -17.87
C GLU A 204 5.14 -0.52 -19.08
N GLU A 205 5.75 0.66 -19.07
CA GLU A 205 5.77 1.56 -20.24
C GLU A 205 6.84 1.10 -21.25
N GLU A 206 6.49 1.04 -22.53
CA GLU A 206 7.40 0.75 -23.65
C GLU A 206 8.49 1.82 -23.86
#